data_AF-A0A3C2AJY3-F1
#
_entry.id   AF-A0A3C2AJY3-F1
#
_cell.length_a   1.000
_cell.length_b   1.000
_cell.length_c   1.000
_cell.angle_alpha   90.00
_cell.angle_beta   90.00
_cell.angle_gamma   90.00
#
_symmetry.space_group_name_H-M   'P 1'
#
loop_
_entity.id
_entity.type
_entity.pdbx_description
1 polymer ?
#
loop_
_entity_poly.entity_id
_entity_poly.type
_entity_poly.pdbx_seq_one_letter_code
_entity_poly.pdbx_strand_id
1 'polypeptide(L)'
;MKLKTRIFQILGVAAIATIGMTSCDTDACTDVECGDYGKCLDGDCVCDAGFEGTDCATLSRAEFLASYTVSEVCTSGPYTYNITVSTSATGMDKVVVQNFGDFGVDLVGTVDGNSVTFASQSGGSTATFSGSGQIAGTILSITYTVTDGTDSDSCIMTCTKQ
;
A
#
# COMPACT_ATOMS: atom_id res chain seq x y z
N MET A 1 83.60 -35.33 35.13
CA MET A 1 82.97 -34.04 34.80
C MET A 1 81.95 -34.28 33.70
N LYS A 2 80.65 -34.22 34.02
CA LYS A 2 79.54 -34.50 33.10
C LYS A 2 79.44 -33.38 32.05
N LEU A 3 79.41 -33.71 30.76
CA LEU A 3 78.96 -32.76 29.74
C LEU A 3 77.84 -33.37 28.90
N LYS A 4 76.68 -32.72 29.02
CA LYS A 4 75.36 -33.14 28.54
C LYS A 4 75.24 -33.02 27.02
N THR A 5 74.74 -34.09 26.40
CA THR A 5 74.18 -34.13 25.05
C THR A 5 72.90 -33.27 24.95
N ARG A 6 72.78 -32.45 23.91
CA ARG A 6 71.55 -31.71 23.51
C ARG A 6 71.46 -31.84 21.97
N ILE A 7 70.85 -32.91 21.46
CA ILE A 7 69.46 -32.99 20.96
C ILE A 7 69.19 -32.03 19.79
N PHE A 8 69.32 -32.60 18.59
CA PHE A 8 68.47 -32.50 17.39
C PHE A 8 67.72 -31.19 17.12
N GLN A 9 68.14 -30.48 16.07
CA GLN A 9 67.35 -29.45 15.39
C GLN A 9 66.25 -30.12 14.56
N ILE A 10 65.00 -29.99 14.99
CA ILE A 10 63.80 -30.48 14.31
C ILE A 10 63.43 -29.48 13.21
N LEU A 11 63.25 -29.98 11.98
CA LEU A 11 62.65 -29.29 10.85
C LEU A 11 61.33 -28.62 11.27
N GLY A 12 61.29 -27.29 11.25
CA GLY A 12 60.06 -26.53 11.45
C GLY A 12 59.18 -26.60 10.21
N VAL A 13 58.28 -27.59 10.16
CA VAL A 13 57.09 -27.55 9.31
C VAL A 13 55.96 -27.00 10.17
N ALA A 14 55.42 -25.83 9.86
CA ALA A 14 54.21 -25.35 10.51
C ALA A 14 53.36 -24.50 9.54
N ALA A 15 52.29 -25.16 9.07
CA ALA A 15 50.97 -24.67 8.70
C ALA A 15 50.89 -23.44 7.77
N ILE A 16 50.63 -23.72 6.49
CA ILE A 16 49.91 -22.80 5.61
C ILE A 16 48.57 -22.51 6.27
N ALA A 17 48.41 -21.28 6.78
CA ALA A 17 47.14 -20.79 7.29
C ALA A 17 46.10 -20.90 6.16
N THR A 18 45.10 -21.75 6.34
CA THR A 18 43.97 -21.89 5.45
C THR A 18 43.23 -20.57 5.43
N ILE A 19 43.41 -19.83 4.33
CA ILE A 19 42.69 -18.61 4.04
C ILE A 19 41.20 -19.00 3.84
N GLY A 20 40.44 -19.01 4.93
CA GLY A 20 38.99 -19.04 4.89
C GLY A 20 38.47 -17.61 4.82
N MET A 21 38.60 -16.94 3.66
CA MET A 21 37.74 -15.79 3.38
C MET A 21 36.47 -16.34 2.75
N THR A 22 35.54 -16.78 3.60
CA THR A 22 34.13 -16.80 3.20
C THR A 22 33.71 -15.33 3.19
N SER A 23 33.97 -14.65 2.08
CA SER A 23 33.26 -13.42 1.74
C SER A 23 31.81 -13.82 1.57
N CYS A 24 31.03 -13.77 2.65
CA CYS A 24 29.58 -13.82 2.53
C CYS A 24 29.16 -12.35 2.40
N ASP A 25 29.03 -11.88 1.16
CA ASP A 25 28.03 -10.85 0.90
C ASP A 25 26.70 -11.55 1.13
N THR A 26 26.19 -11.47 2.37
CA THR A 26 24.89 -12.05 2.69
C THR A 26 23.87 -11.27 1.88
N ASP A 27 23.18 -11.95 0.95
CA ASP A 27 22.08 -11.34 0.21
C ASP A 27 21.05 -10.86 1.24
N ALA A 28 20.76 -9.56 1.23
CA ALA A 28 19.85 -8.91 2.17
C ALA A 28 18.45 -9.56 2.15
N CYS A 29 18.08 -10.24 1.06
CA CYS A 29 16.81 -10.92 0.87
C CYS A 29 16.80 -12.39 1.30
N THR A 30 17.91 -12.94 1.81
CA THR A 30 18.03 -14.36 2.17
C THR A 30 16.96 -14.81 3.17
N ASP A 31 16.64 -13.95 4.14
CA ASP A 31 15.72 -14.24 5.24
C ASP A 31 14.45 -13.35 5.22
N VAL A 32 14.11 -12.78 4.06
CA VAL A 32 12.99 -11.83 3.90
C VAL A 32 11.85 -12.50 3.12
N GLU A 33 10.69 -12.62 3.77
CA GLU A 33 9.48 -13.22 3.21
C GLU A 33 8.47 -12.12 2.82
N CYS A 34 8.27 -11.90 1.51
CA CYS A 34 7.38 -10.85 0.98
C CYS A 34 6.02 -11.36 0.48
N GLY A 35 5.63 -12.56 0.88
CA GLY A 35 4.37 -13.17 0.47
C GLY A 35 4.24 -13.37 -1.05
N ASP A 36 3.01 -13.61 -1.52
CA ASP A 36 2.71 -13.86 -2.93
C ASP A 36 2.65 -12.57 -3.79
N TYR A 37 2.55 -11.41 -3.14
CA TYR A 37 2.29 -10.11 -3.76
C TYR A 37 3.40 -9.09 -3.47
N GLY A 38 4.61 -9.57 -3.26
CA GLY A 38 5.77 -8.73 -2.96
C GLY A 38 7.07 -9.31 -3.49
N LYS A 39 8.05 -8.44 -3.64
CA LYS A 39 9.43 -8.81 -4.00
C LYS A 39 10.38 -8.18 -3.01
N CYS A 40 11.35 -8.96 -2.52
CA CYS A 40 12.41 -8.40 -1.72
C CYS A 40 13.37 -7.60 -2.61
N LEU A 41 13.70 -6.38 -2.17
CA LEU A 41 14.71 -5.50 -2.73
C LEU A 41 15.51 -4.90 -1.58
N ASP A 42 16.82 -5.15 -1.57
CA ASP A 42 17.75 -4.63 -0.55
C ASP A 42 17.35 -4.93 0.92
N GLY A 43 16.64 -6.05 1.13
CA GLY A 43 16.18 -6.49 2.46
C GLY A 43 14.78 -6.01 2.85
N ASP A 44 14.12 -5.22 1.99
CA ASP A 44 12.76 -4.72 2.20
C ASP A 44 11.78 -5.27 1.16
N CYS A 45 10.54 -5.47 1.56
CA CYS A 45 9.49 -5.90 0.64
C CYS A 45 8.90 -4.72 -0.14
N VAL A 46 8.93 -4.84 -1.46
CA VAL A 46 8.20 -3.95 -2.38
C VAL A 46 6.93 -4.68 -2.82
N CYS A 47 5.78 -4.14 -2.43
CA CYS A 47 4.48 -4.76 -2.68
C CYS A 47 3.92 -4.43 -4.06
N ASP A 48 3.18 -5.39 -4.62
CA ASP A 48 2.33 -5.18 -5.79
C ASP A 48 1.18 -4.21 -5.47
N ALA A 49 0.63 -3.58 -6.50
CA ALA A 49 -0.44 -2.59 -6.33
C ALA A 49 -1.66 -3.18 -5.60
N GLY A 50 -2.12 -2.47 -4.57
CA GLY A 50 -3.24 -2.87 -3.72
C GLY A 50 -2.85 -3.73 -2.53
N PHE A 51 -1.56 -4.06 -2.38
CA PHE A 51 -1.02 -4.78 -1.22
C PHE A 51 -0.06 -3.92 -0.40
N GLU A 52 -0.03 -4.18 0.90
CA GLU A 52 0.77 -3.48 1.89
C GLU A 52 1.17 -4.39 3.05
N GLY A 53 1.93 -3.82 3.99
CA GLY A 53 2.50 -4.53 5.12
C GLY A 53 3.94 -4.94 4.89
N THR A 54 4.60 -5.39 5.94
CA THR A 54 6.01 -5.80 5.90
C THR A 54 6.25 -7.04 5.04
N ASP A 55 5.20 -7.81 4.77
CA ASP A 55 5.19 -9.07 4.02
C ASP A 55 4.26 -9.04 2.80
N CYS A 56 3.73 -7.86 2.44
CA CYS A 56 2.79 -7.66 1.33
C CYS A 56 1.55 -8.58 1.35
N ALA A 57 1.13 -9.07 2.52
CA ALA A 57 -0.01 -9.98 2.65
C ALA A 57 -1.34 -9.25 2.88
N THR A 58 -1.33 -7.94 3.13
CA THR A 58 -2.52 -7.16 3.47
C THR A 58 -3.05 -6.42 2.26
N LEU A 59 -4.35 -6.49 2.00
CA LEU A 59 -5.00 -5.70 0.95
C LEU A 59 -5.34 -4.30 1.47
N SER A 60 -4.69 -3.26 0.95
CA SER A 60 -4.93 -1.86 1.34
C SER A 60 -6.41 -1.47 1.20
N ARG A 61 -7.09 -1.96 0.15
CA ARG A 61 -8.51 -1.66 -0.08
C ARG A 61 -9.42 -2.16 1.03
N ALA A 62 -9.01 -3.15 1.82
CA ALA A 62 -9.82 -3.70 2.90
C ALA A 62 -10.16 -2.64 3.95
N GLU A 63 -9.26 -1.68 4.18
CA GLU A 63 -9.52 -0.57 5.10
C GLU A 63 -10.70 0.30 4.66
N PHE A 64 -10.98 0.37 3.35
CA PHE A 64 -12.03 1.22 2.81
C PHE A 64 -13.41 0.55 2.84
N LEU A 65 -13.50 -0.77 2.94
CA LEU A 65 -14.75 -1.51 2.80
C LEU A 65 -15.65 -1.32 4.02
N ALA A 66 -16.72 -0.54 3.85
CA ALA A 66 -17.76 -0.33 4.86
C ALA A 66 -18.98 0.38 4.26
N SER A 67 -20.06 0.45 5.04
CA SER A 67 -21.07 1.49 4.89
C SER A 67 -20.63 2.74 5.64
N TYR A 68 -20.89 3.91 5.06
CA TYR A 68 -20.51 5.19 5.67
C TYR A 68 -21.71 6.13 5.73
N THR A 69 -21.82 6.84 6.86
CA THR A 69 -22.60 8.07 6.96
C THR A 69 -21.76 9.21 6.42
N VAL A 70 -22.26 9.94 5.42
CA VAL A 70 -21.55 11.05 4.78
C VAL A 70 -22.07 12.38 5.30
N SER A 71 -21.16 13.25 5.73
CA SER A 71 -21.42 14.69 5.86
C SER A 71 -20.65 15.42 4.77
N GLU A 72 -21.36 16.05 3.85
CA GLU A 72 -20.79 16.69 2.67
C GLU A 72 -21.01 18.19 2.72
N VAL A 73 -20.01 18.94 2.23
CA VAL A 73 -20.09 20.38 2.02
C VAL A 73 -19.70 20.67 0.59
N CYS A 74 -20.66 21.15 -0.19
CA CYS A 74 -20.48 21.65 -1.55
C CYS A 74 -20.75 23.16 -1.59
N THR A 75 -20.50 23.80 -2.74
CA THR A 75 -20.92 25.20 -2.96
C THR A 75 -22.44 25.36 -2.87
N SER A 76 -23.16 24.31 -3.26
CA SER A 76 -24.62 24.21 -3.27
C SER A 76 -25.24 24.03 -1.87
N GLY A 77 -24.48 23.57 -0.88
CA GLY A 77 -24.91 23.47 0.51
C GLY A 77 -24.38 22.23 1.24
N PRO A 78 -24.77 22.04 2.51
CA PRO A 78 -24.45 20.83 3.26
C PRO A 78 -25.45 19.71 2.95
N TYR A 79 -24.94 18.50 2.78
CA TYR A 79 -25.74 17.30 2.52
C TYR A 79 -25.38 16.18 3.49
N THR A 80 -26.31 15.25 3.70
CA THR A 80 -26.09 14.06 4.51
C THR A 80 -26.83 12.88 3.90
N TYR A 81 -26.07 11.84 3.58
CA TYR A 81 -26.57 10.63 2.92
C TYR A 81 -25.66 9.45 3.30
N ASN A 82 -25.93 8.27 2.75
CA ASN A 82 -25.11 7.09 2.97
C ASN A 82 -24.47 6.62 1.67
N ILE A 83 -23.24 6.11 1.78
CA ILE A 83 -22.54 5.41 0.70
C ILE A 83 -22.11 4.03 1.19
N THR A 84 -21.88 3.14 0.23
CA THR A 84 -21.26 1.84 0.49
C THR A 84 -20.01 1.73 -0.34
N VAL A 85 -18.88 1.41 0.31
CA VAL A 85 -17.64 1.09 -0.39
C VAL A 85 -17.47 -0.42 -0.41
N SER A 86 -17.39 -0.99 -1.62
CA SER A 86 -17.28 -2.42 -1.86
C SER A 86 -16.07 -2.77 -2.73
N THR A 87 -15.74 -4.05 -2.83
CA THR A 87 -14.66 -4.54 -3.69
C THR A 87 -15.00 -4.34 -5.16
N SER A 88 -14.02 -3.95 -5.97
CA SER A 88 -14.14 -4.01 -7.43
C SER A 88 -13.54 -5.31 -7.99
N ALA A 89 -14.17 -5.82 -9.05
CA ALA A 89 -13.66 -6.94 -9.84
C ALA A 89 -12.59 -6.51 -10.88
N THR A 90 -12.38 -5.21 -11.07
CA THR A 90 -11.47 -4.68 -12.10
C THR A 90 -10.00 -4.62 -11.64
N GLY A 91 -9.72 -4.86 -10.36
CA GLY A 91 -8.37 -4.84 -9.81
C GLY A 91 -8.38 -5.01 -8.29
N MET A 92 -7.29 -5.53 -7.73
CA MET A 92 -7.11 -5.71 -6.28
C MET A 92 -6.86 -4.38 -5.56
N ASP A 93 -6.36 -3.38 -6.29
CA ASP A 93 -6.20 -1.98 -5.90
C ASP A 93 -7.49 -1.16 -6.10
N LYS A 94 -8.61 -1.77 -6.50
CA LYS A 94 -9.85 -1.05 -6.84
C LYS A 94 -10.96 -1.27 -5.83
N VAL A 95 -11.71 -0.19 -5.59
CA VAL A 95 -12.97 -0.16 -4.81
C VAL A 95 -14.09 0.45 -5.65
N VAL A 96 -15.33 0.10 -5.34
CA VAL A 96 -16.54 0.74 -5.88
C VAL A 96 -17.21 1.52 -4.77
N VAL A 97 -17.49 2.80 -4.99
CA VAL A 97 -18.25 3.65 -4.08
C VAL A 97 -19.64 3.85 -4.67
N GLN A 98 -20.64 3.25 -4.03
CA GLN A 98 -22.04 3.33 -4.44
C GLN A 98 -22.72 4.56 -3.87
N ASN A 99 -23.67 5.12 -4.64
CA ASN A 99 -24.42 6.33 -4.29
C ASN A 99 -23.54 7.57 -4.07
N PHE A 100 -22.50 7.74 -4.90
CA PHE A 100 -21.56 8.86 -4.74
C PHE A 100 -22.26 10.21 -4.96
N GLY A 101 -22.14 11.13 -4.00
CA GLY A 101 -22.81 12.44 -4.02
C GLY A 101 -24.35 12.38 -3.99
N ASP A 102 -24.94 11.26 -3.56
CA ASP A 102 -26.39 11.00 -3.59
C ASP A 102 -27.03 11.05 -4.99
N PHE A 103 -26.21 10.95 -6.04
CA PHE A 103 -26.67 10.96 -7.44
C PHE A 103 -27.08 9.58 -7.96
N GLY A 104 -27.01 8.53 -7.13
CA GLY A 104 -27.23 7.15 -7.56
C GLY A 104 -26.17 6.64 -8.55
N VAL A 105 -24.97 7.23 -8.54
CA VAL A 105 -23.84 6.84 -9.39
C VAL A 105 -22.84 5.99 -8.61
N ASP A 106 -22.17 5.10 -9.33
CA ASP A 106 -21.13 4.24 -8.77
C ASP A 106 -19.76 4.67 -9.34
N LEU A 107 -18.83 5.05 -8.46
CA LEU A 107 -17.47 5.43 -8.87
C LEU A 107 -16.46 4.33 -8.53
N VAL A 108 -15.55 4.06 -9.46
CA VAL A 108 -14.40 3.19 -9.21
C VAL A 108 -13.22 4.04 -8.71
N GLY A 109 -12.78 3.75 -7.49
CA GLY A 109 -11.60 4.34 -6.87
C GLY A 109 -10.39 3.42 -6.96
N THR A 110 -9.20 4.00 -7.09
CA THR A 110 -7.89 3.33 -7.01
C THR A 110 -7.27 3.57 -5.66
N VAL A 111 -6.97 2.52 -4.91
CA VAL A 111 -6.38 2.55 -3.58
C VAL A 111 -4.88 2.38 -3.67
N ASP A 112 -4.16 3.22 -2.93
CA ASP A 112 -2.72 3.14 -2.73
C ASP A 112 -2.41 3.49 -1.27
N GLY A 113 -2.13 2.46 -0.46
CA GLY A 113 -2.11 2.56 1.00
C GLY A 113 -3.42 3.13 1.54
N ASN A 114 -3.33 4.19 2.35
CA ASN A 114 -4.49 4.90 2.90
C ASN A 114 -5.11 5.93 1.93
N SER A 115 -4.61 6.04 0.70
CA SER A 115 -5.11 6.96 -0.32
C SER A 115 -6.15 6.30 -1.22
N VAL A 116 -7.13 7.08 -1.70
CA VAL A 116 -7.99 6.68 -2.82
C VAL A 116 -8.05 7.77 -3.88
N THR A 117 -7.94 7.40 -5.15
CA THR A 117 -8.03 8.31 -6.30
C THR A 117 -9.16 7.90 -7.24
N PHE A 118 -10.00 8.86 -7.60
CA PHE A 118 -11.07 8.71 -8.57
C PHE A 118 -10.67 9.43 -9.86
N ALA A 119 -10.24 8.66 -10.86
CA ALA A 119 -10.05 9.19 -12.21
C ALA A 119 -11.39 9.68 -12.79
N SER A 120 -11.31 10.63 -13.73
CA SER A 120 -12.50 11.19 -14.39
C SER A 120 -13.37 10.11 -15.01
N GLN A 121 -14.61 9.99 -14.53
CA GLN A 121 -15.57 8.99 -14.98
C GLN A 121 -17.01 9.48 -14.76
N SER A 122 -17.99 8.92 -15.47
CA SER A 122 -19.37 9.40 -15.36
C SER A 122 -20.23 8.67 -14.31
N GLY A 123 -19.78 7.50 -13.86
CA GLY A 123 -20.53 6.65 -12.92
C GLY A 123 -21.94 6.26 -13.40
N GLY A 124 -22.20 6.32 -14.71
CA GLY A 124 -23.51 6.06 -15.30
C GLY A 124 -24.40 7.29 -15.52
N SER A 125 -23.91 8.50 -15.21
CA SER A 125 -24.62 9.76 -15.45
C SER A 125 -24.10 10.53 -16.68
N THR A 126 -24.67 11.71 -16.96
CA THR A 126 -24.12 12.68 -17.93
C THR A 126 -23.02 13.54 -17.35
N ALA A 127 -22.97 13.68 -16.02
CA ALA A 127 -21.91 14.39 -15.32
C ALA A 127 -20.64 13.55 -15.25
N THR A 128 -19.52 14.22 -15.01
CA THR A 128 -18.21 13.59 -14.80
C THR A 128 -17.71 13.90 -13.41
N PHE A 129 -17.18 12.89 -12.73
CA PHE A 129 -16.69 12.93 -11.37
C PHE A 129 -15.20 12.62 -11.35
N SER A 130 -14.44 13.36 -10.57
CA SER A 130 -13.03 13.07 -10.28
C SER A 130 -12.67 13.58 -8.91
N GLY A 131 -11.68 12.98 -8.26
CA GLY A 131 -11.32 13.39 -6.91
C GLY A 131 -10.29 12.48 -6.28
N SER A 132 -10.02 12.75 -5.01
CA SER A 132 -9.14 11.92 -4.20
C SER A 132 -9.52 12.02 -2.73
N GLY A 133 -9.08 11.05 -1.95
CA GLY A 133 -9.32 11.01 -0.52
C GLY A 133 -8.28 10.22 0.23
N GLN A 134 -8.40 10.27 1.55
CA GLN A 134 -7.54 9.56 2.49
C GLN A 134 -8.41 8.97 3.59
N ILE A 135 -8.05 7.77 4.04
CA ILE A 135 -8.67 7.13 5.20
C ILE A 135 -7.75 7.22 6.42
N ALA A 136 -8.33 7.58 7.57
CA ALA A 136 -7.68 7.56 8.86
C ALA A 136 -8.62 6.90 9.88
N GLY A 137 -8.35 5.64 10.20
CA GLY A 137 -9.20 4.84 11.09
C GLY A 137 -10.61 4.64 10.55
N THR A 138 -11.59 5.34 11.14
CA THR A 138 -13.01 5.27 10.75
C THR A 138 -13.47 6.42 9.85
N ILE A 139 -12.61 7.40 9.59
CA ILE A 139 -12.94 8.58 8.80
C ILE A 139 -12.26 8.50 7.44
N LEU A 140 -13.07 8.47 6.38
CA LEU A 140 -12.63 8.64 5.00
C LEU A 140 -13.00 10.05 4.55
N SER A 141 -11.99 10.87 4.23
CA SER A 141 -12.20 12.23 3.73
C SER A 141 -11.95 12.25 2.24
N ILE A 142 -12.93 12.64 1.43
CA ILE A 142 -12.80 12.73 -0.03
C ILE A 142 -13.09 14.17 -0.46
N THR A 143 -12.23 14.70 -1.32
CA THR A 143 -12.48 15.92 -2.09
C THR A 143 -12.70 15.52 -3.54
N TYR A 144 -13.78 15.99 -4.13
CA TYR A 144 -14.10 15.68 -5.52
C TYR A 144 -14.70 16.89 -6.25
N THR A 145 -14.65 16.82 -7.57
CA THR A 145 -15.30 17.73 -8.50
C THR A 145 -16.29 16.94 -9.33
N VAL A 146 -17.50 17.49 -9.45
CA VAL A 146 -18.51 17.06 -10.41
C VAL A 146 -18.63 18.12 -11.50
N THR A 147 -18.69 17.70 -12.77
CA THR A 147 -18.85 18.60 -13.92
C THR A 147 -19.95 18.09 -14.84
N ASP A 148 -20.96 18.92 -15.11
CA ASP A 148 -22.04 18.65 -16.06
C ASP A 148 -22.08 19.78 -17.11
N GLY A 149 -21.65 19.47 -18.33
CA GLY A 149 -21.48 20.49 -19.38
C GLY A 149 -20.46 21.56 -18.98
N THR A 150 -20.94 22.78 -18.73
CA THR A 150 -20.11 23.92 -18.29
C THR A 150 -20.16 24.17 -16.79
N ASP A 151 -21.07 23.51 -16.09
CA ASP A 151 -21.27 23.69 -14.65
C ASP A 151 -20.33 22.73 -13.90
N SER A 152 -19.70 23.25 -12.85
CA SER A 152 -18.78 22.47 -12.02
C SER A 152 -18.98 22.83 -10.55
N ASP A 153 -19.07 21.82 -9.69
CA ASP A 153 -19.12 21.98 -8.24
C ASP A 153 -18.00 21.16 -7.60
N SER A 154 -17.41 21.70 -6.54
CA SER A 154 -16.37 21.06 -5.76
C SER A 154 -16.87 20.82 -4.35
N CYS A 155 -16.71 19.60 -3.90
CA CYS A 155 -17.33 19.10 -2.69
C CYS A 155 -16.29 18.39 -1.82
N ILE A 156 -16.47 18.52 -0.51
CA ILE A 156 -15.69 17.81 0.50
C ILE A 156 -16.67 16.94 1.29
N MET A 157 -16.44 15.62 1.25
CA MET A 157 -17.22 14.66 2.02
C MET A 157 -16.39 14.05 3.15
N THR A 158 -16.97 14.06 4.35
CA THR A 158 -16.49 13.34 5.53
C THR A 158 -17.34 12.11 5.73
N CYS A 159 -16.78 10.94 5.44
CA CYS A 159 -17.44 9.65 5.50
C CYS A 159 -17.05 8.95 6.80
N THR A 160 -18.01 8.70 7.68
CA THR A 160 -17.79 7.99 8.96
C THR A 160 -18.28 6.55 8.84
N LYS A 161 -17.40 5.56 9.06
CA LYS A 161 -17.77 4.14 9.07
C LYS A 161 -18.89 3.87 10.08
N GLN A 162 -19.86 3.04 9.68
CA GLN A 162 -20.95 2.55 10.53
C GLN A 162 -20.56 1.28 11.30
#